data_AF-A8Q3J3-F1
#
_entry.id   AF-A8Q3J3-F1
#
_cell.length_a   1.000
_cell.length_b   1.000
_cell.length_c   1.000
_cell.angle_alpha   90.00
_cell.angle_beta   90.00
_cell.angle_gamma   90.00
#
_symmetry.space_group_name_H-M   'P 1'
#
loop_
_entity.id
_entity.type
_entity.pdbx_description
1 polymer ?
#
loop_
_entity_poly.entity_id
_entity_poly.type
_entity_poly.pdbx_seq_one_letter_code
_entity_poly.pdbx_strand_id
1 'polypeptide(L)'
;MRKLTRQHPSMTAGALLDWYSERVKESRNRIPSGSGDSPAAVEWIMRYAARRQDIYTLRRLRPLAQFWSHQVLKNDALRAHVDGSHSLAYASLAIRLDNALFGIAAKQDNWRVMHSLVKDKLPRDRWTPYMCLALLRAKSTVALAQVPRISSSVSYDPVAGHQKDEQVKLELWNMFLSEFGHYLRAAQVSETDPNQKTVLLSPWIIAALMELYSRSGKPEQTWNLLHMYTTMLFRDTLPNQYRKSSRPFVLRNSASRLLSHRHIYIPGPKLLNAILRAYLGCQKPAMALEAFSELSSTPLPAALAIPGAASPIDTRLVLEPNNQSILLVMDAIRYQKTLNHEAICLMLSFLKQIDRTWGTWRARDEPLYHPMFLSLRPMQRLLDWCLQVEAYKLVRPILRFQQGLFRRELRWNISGNRSHLWLQVSNEFSLLQQWKATLDKLCSRRWVKHDQVDALYAMALRVAQYREEARGTKAIRILPRRRIIPKNVF
;
A
#
# COMPACT_ATOMS: atom_id res chain seq x y z
N MET A 1 -38.52 1.28 24.52
CA MET A 1 -37.54 1.84 23.55
C MET A 1 -36.72 2.92 24.24
N ARG A 2 -35.41 2.72 24.44
CA ARG A 2 -34.52 3.71 25.07
C ARG A 2 -34.18 4.80 24.05
N LYS A 3 -34.58 6.05 24.31
CA LYS A 3 -34.14 7.24 23.55
C LYS A 3 -32.62 7.37 23.64
N LEU A 4 -31.91 7.11 22.54
CA LEU A 4 -30.48 7.41 22.41
C LEU A 4 -30.30 8.93 22.47
N THR A 5 -29.66 9.41 23.53
CA THR A 5 -29.42 10.83 23.80
C THR A 5 -28.57 11.47 22.70
N ARG A 6 -28.99 12.66 22.25
CA ARG A 6 -28.42 13.47 21.17
C ARG A 6 -26.93 13.82 21.30
N GLN A 7 -26.29 13.60 22.45
CA GLN A 7 -25.01 14.24 22.76
C GLN A 7 -23.80 13.31 22.97
N HIS A 8 -23.96 11.99 23.15
CA HIS A 8 -22.81 11.10 23.20
C HIS A 8 -23.21 9.65 22.87
N PRO A 9 -22.91 9.11 21.67
CA PRO A 9 -23.05 7.69 21.43
C PRO A 9 -21.97 6.93 22.20
N SER A 10 -22.36 5.85 22.87
CA SER A 10 -21.42 4.84 23.37
C SER A 10 -20.53 4.38 22.22
N MET A 11 -19.21 4.44 22.39
CA MET A 11 -18.21 4.18 21.35
C MET A 11 -18.09 2.70 20.95
N THR A 12 -19.18 2.07 20.55
CA THR A 12 -19.15 0.77 19.87
C THR A 12 -19.61 0.96 18.43
N ALA A 13 -18.91 0.31 17.50
CA ALA A 13 -19.17 0.47 16.06
C ALA A 13 -20.61 0.06 15.66
N GLY A 14 -21.25 -0.84 16.43
CA GLY A 14 -22.65 -1.23 16.26
C GLY A 14 -23.64 -0.12 16.63
N ALA A 15 -23.48 0.50 17.81
CA ALA A 15 -24.36 1.58 18.25
C ALA A 15 -24.30 2.83 17.33
N LEU A 16 -23.15 3.08 16.71
CA LEU A 16 -22.97 4.12 15.70
C LEU A 16 -23.61 3.78 14.35
N LEU A 17 -23.64 2.50 13.96
CA LEU A 17 -24.34 2.03 12.77
C LEU A 17 -25.85 2.10 12.94
N ASP A 18 -26.36 1.74 14.11
CA ASP A 18 -27.79 1.87 14.43
C ASP A 18 -28.18 3.35 14.47
N TRP A 19 -27.40 4.19 15.15
CA TRP A 19 -27.56 5.65 15.16
C TRP A 19 -27.52 6.25 13.75
N TYR A 20 -26.58 5.82 12.90
CA TYR A 20 -26.48 6.30 11.52
C TYR A 20 -27.64 5.79 10.63
N SER A 21 -28.09 4.55 10.82
CA SER A 21 -29.21 3.99 10.06
C SER A 21 -30.54 4.70 10.40
N GLU A 22 -30.73 5.11 11.66
CA GLU A 22 -31.85 5.96 12.06
C GLU A 22 -31.72 7.37 11.48
N ARG A 23 -30.51 7.95 11.42
CA ARG A 23 -30.29 9.29 10.88
C ARG A 23 -30.35 9.38 9.35
N VAL A 24 -29.93 8.35 8.63
CA VAL A 24 -30.10 8.25 7.16
C VAL A 24 -31.58 8.12 6.78
N LYS A 25 -32.43 7.59 7.66
CA LYS A 25 -33.89 7.63 7.48
C LYS A 25 -34.45 9.04 7.71
N GLU A 26 -33.92 9.78 8.69
CA GLU A 26 -34.32 11.16 8.99
C GLU A 26 -33.79 12.21 7.98
N SER A 27 -32.64 11.97 7.33
CA SER A 27 -32.02 12.93 6.40
C SER A 27 -32.73 13.08 5.05
N ARG A 28 -33.85 12.37 4.84
CA ARG A 28 -34.66 12.50 3.62
C ARG A 28 -35.25 13.91 3.42
N ASN A 29 -35.39 14.73 4.47
CA ASN A 29 -36.20 15.96 4.37
C ASN A 29 -35.64 17.27 4.94
N ARG A 30 -34.41 17.37 5.49
CA ARG A 30 -33.91 18.67 6.01
C ARG A 30 -32.40 18.88 5.87
N ILE A 31 -32.00 19.89 5.11
CA ILE A 31 -30.73 20.62 5.30
C ILE A 31 -31.09 21.76 6.27
N PRO A 32 -30.62 21.73 7.53
CA PRO A 32 -29.34 22.38 7.84
C PRO A 32 -28.53 21.70 8.96
N SER A 33 -27.19 21.73 8.82
CA SER A 33 -26.18 21.64 9.88
C SER A 33 -26.57 20.91 11.17
N GLY A 34 -26.88 19.62 11.06
CA GLY A 34 -26.92 18.67 12.17
C GLY A 34 -25.67 17.78 12.14
N SER A 35 -25.26 17.27 13.30
CA SER A 35 -23.98 16.58 13.56
C SER A 35 -23.63 15.36 12.68
N GLY A 36 -24.55 14.89 11.82
CA GLY A 36 -24.33 13.78 10.88
C GLY A 36 -23.74 14.19 9.52
N ASP A 37 -23.89 15.46 9.12
CA ASP A 37 -23.49 15.93 7.78
C ASP A 37 -22.24 16.83 7.80
N SER A 38 -21.57 16.97 8.95
CA SER A 38 -20.33 17.75 9.07
C SER A 38 -19.19 17.20 8.19
N PRO A 39 -18.19 18.01 7.79
CA PRO A 39 -17.05 17.52 7.01
C PRO A 39 -16.29 16.38 7.73
N ALA A 40 -16.25 16.40 9.07
CA ALA A 40 -15.65 15.34 9.87
C ALA A 40 -16.47 14.03 9.82
N ALA A 41 -17.80 14.13 9.85
CA ALA A 41 -18.69 12.97 9.71
C ALA A 41 -18.59 12.36 8.31
N VAL A 42 -18.62 13.19 7.26
CA VAL A 42 -18.43 12.74 5.86
C VAL A 42 -17.07 12.06 5.69
N GLU A 43 -15.99 12.63 6.24
CA GLU A 43 -14.66 12.01 6.19
C GLU A 43 -14.62 10.66 6.92
N TRP A 44 -15.30 10.54 8.06
CA TRP A 44 -15.36 9.30 8.82
C TRP A 44 -16.14 8.21 8.08
N ILE A 45 -17.32 8.53 7.54
CA ILE A 45 -18.14 7.60 6.75
C ILE A 45 -17.39 7.21 5.48
N MET A 46 -16.72 8.15 4.82
CA MET A 46 -15.86 7.87 3.66
C MET A 46 -14.77 6.86 4.01
N ARG A 47 -14.07 7.02 5.14
CA ARG A 47 -13.05 6.06 5.60
C ARG A 47 -13.66 4.69 5.91
N TYR A 48 -14.85 4.66 6.52
CA TYR A 48 -15.56 3.43 6.82
C TYR A 48 -16.01 2.68 5.56
N ALA A 49 -16.69 3.37 4.65
CA ALA A 49 -17.12 2.82 3.37
C ALA A 49 -15.93 2.36 2.52
N ALA A 50 -14.82 3.12 2.54
CA ALA A 50 -13.60 2.73 1.85
C ALA A 50 -12.96 1.45 2.43
N ARG A 51 -13.01 1.26 3.75
CA ARG A 51 -12.58 0.01 4.39
C ARG A 51 -13.47 -1.17 4.01
N ARG A 52 -14.78 -0.94 3.89
CA ARG A 52 -15.75 -1.95 3.45
C ARG A 52 -15.83 -2.15 1.94
N GLN A 53 -15.08 -1.37 1.16
CA GLN A 53 -15.15 -1.37 -0.30
C GLN A 53 -16.56 -1.07 -0.84
N ASP A 54 -17.32 -0.25 -0.12
CA ASP A 54 -18.70 0.09 -0.47
C ASP A 54 -18.75 1.30 -1.42
N ILE A 55 -18.85 1.01 -2.71
CA ILE A 55 -18.97 2.02 -3.79
C ILE A 55 -20.27 2.82 -3.65
N TYR A 56 -21.36 2.19 -3.23
CA TYR A 56 -22.67 2.83 -3.23
C TYR A 56 -22.74 3.94 -2.19
N THR A 57 -22.27 3.66 -0.98
CA THR A 57 -22.17 4.66 0.08
C THR A 57 -21.24 5.81 -0.32
N LEU A 58 -20.09 5.52 -0.94
CA LEU A 58 -19.18 6.57 -1.41
C LEU A 58 -19.77 7.44 -2.52
N ARG A 59 -20.51 6.86 -3.47
CA ARG A 59 -21.20 7.63 -4.53
C ARG A 59 -22.23 8.59 -3.92
N ARG A 60 -22.98 8.15 -2.91
CA ARG A 60 -23.98 8.98 -2.21
C ARG A 60 -23.37 10.15 -1.45
N LEU A 61 -22.16 10.00 -0.93
CA LEU A 61 -21.45 11.06 -0.21
C LEU A 61 -20.87 12.15 -1.13
N ARG A 62 -20.81 11.92 -2.44
CA ARG A 62 -20.17 12.84 -3.41
C ARG A 62 -20.76 14.26 -3.42
N PRO A 63 -22.08 14.47 -3.45
CA PRO A 63 -22.67 15.82 -3.41
C PRO A 63 -22.34 16.56 -2.10
N LEU A 64 -22.37 15.87 -0.96
CA LEU A 64 -22.01 16.44 0.34
C LEU A 64 -20.53 16.81 0.39
N ALA A 65 -19.64 15.96 -0.14
CA ALA A 65 -18.22 16.26 -0.21
C ALA A 65 -17.91 17.46 -1.12
N GLN A 66 -18.63 17.61 -2.23
CA GLN A 66 -18.53 18.78 -3.11
C GLN A 66 -19.01 20.05 -2.40
N PHE A 67 -20.17 20.01 -1.75
CA PHE A 67 -20.71 21.12 -0.97
C PHE A 67 -19.71 21.63 0.07
N TRP A 68 -19.14 20.73 0.89
CA TRP A 68 -18.18 21.11 1.92
C TRP A 68 -16.85 21.57 1.34
N SER A 69 -16.36 20.95 0.26
CA SER A 69 -15.19 21.45 -0.45
C SER A 69 -15.39 22.90 -0.92
N HIS A 70 -16.56 23.23 -1.48
CA HIS A 70 -16.87 24.59 -1.92
C HIS A 70 -17.03 25.57 -0.74
N GLN A 71 -17.64 25.15 0.36
CA GLN A 71 -17.75 26.00 1.56
C GLN A 71 -16.39 26.31 2.18
N VAL A 72 -15.50 25.32 2.28
CA VAL A 72 -14.13 25.51 2.79
C VAL A 72 -13.35 26.45 1.87
N LEU A 73 -13.43 26.26 0.55
CA LEU A 73 -12.79 27.16 -0.41
C LEU A 73 -13.31 28.60 -0.32
N LYS A 74 -14.62 28.82 -0.10
CA LYS A 74 -15.17 30.17 0.14
C LYS A 74 -14.62 30.80 1.42
N ASN A 75 -14.54 30.03 2.50
CA ASN A 75 -14.01 30.51 3.79
C ASN A 75 -12.49 30.75 3.75
N ASP A 76 -11.75 29.92 3.01
CA ASP A 76 -10.31 30.07 2.82
C ASP A 76 -9.99 31.23 1.86
N ALA A 77 -10.80 31.47 0.82
CA ALA A 77 -10.67 32.66 -0.04
C ALA A 77 -10.91 33.96 0.74
N LEU A 78 -11.86 33.95 1.70
CA LEU A 78 -12.10 35.06 2.62
C LEU A 78 -10.93 35.28 3.61
N ARG A 79 -10.23 34.21 4.03
CA ARG A 79 -9.05 34.31 4.92
C ARG A 79 -7.74 34.61 4.20
N ALA A 80 -7.61 34.19 2.94
CA ALA A 80 -6.43 34.45 2.10
C ALA A 80 -6.21 35.95 1.84
N HIS A 81 -7.27 36.77 1.96
CA HIS A 81 -7.16 38.22 1.90
C HIS A 81 -6.46 38.86 3.11
N VAL A 82 -6.23 38.11 4.20
CA VAL A 82 -5.69 38.64 5.47
C VAL A 82 -4.26 38.16 5.76
N ASP A 83 -3.91 36.90 5.49
CA ASP A 83 -2.67 36.32 6.07
C ASP A 83 -1.67 35.67 5.09
N GLY A 84 -1.84 35.81 3.76
CA GLY A 84 -0.79 35.44 2.78
C GLY A 84 -0.23 34.00 2.85
N SER A 85 -0.89 33.08 3.56
CA SER A 85 -0.41 31.71 3.78
C SER A 85 -1.30 30.71 3.04
N HIS A 86 -0.75 30.11 1.99
CA HIS A 86 -1.40 29.04 1.25
C HIS A 86 -1.46 27.75 2.07
N SER A 87 -2.58 27.52 2.76
CA SER A 87 -2.91 26.24 3.37
C SER A 87 -3.26 25.20 2.29
N LEU A 88 -2.25 24.60 1.66
CA LEU A 88 -2.35 23.40 0.83
C LEU A 88 -2.74 22.12 1.63
N ALA A 89 -3.08 22.25 2.93
CA ALA A 89 -3.33 21.14 3.83
C ALA A 89 -4.72 20.50 3.66
N TYR A 90 -5.68 21.22 3.09
CA TYR A 90 -7.01 20.68 2.75
C TYR A 90 -7.10 20.34 1.26
N ALA A 91 -6.49 19.23 0.88
CA ALA A 91 -6.92 18.53 -0.34
C ALA A 91 -8.44 18.32 -0.23
N SER A 92 -9.21 18.96 -1.12
CA SER A 92 -10.66 19.11 -1.01
C SER A 92 -11.32 17.76 -0.70
N LEU A 93 -12.26 17.73 0.24
CA LEU A 93 -12.95 16.50 0.67
C LEU A 93 -13.49 15.72 -0.55
N ALA A 94 -13.96 16.44 -1.56
CA ALA A 94 -14.33 15.94 -2.88
C ALA A 94 -13.20 15.21 -3.61
N ILE A 95 -11.98 15.78 -3.70
CA ILE A 95 -10.83 15.10 -4.32
C ILE A 95 -10.47 13.82 -3.55
N ARG A 96 -10.51 13.87 -2.22
CA ARG A 96 -10.24 12.68 -1.38
C ARG A 96 -11.29 11.59 -1.60
N LEU A 97 -12.56 11.97 -1.72
CA LEU A 97 -13.66 11.05 -2.01
C LEU A 97 -13.56 10.47 -3.42
N ASP A 98 -13.33 11.30 -4.43
CA ASP A 98 -13.18 10.86 -5.82
C ASP A 98 -12.00 9.88 -5.94
N ASN A 99 -10.87 10.16 -5.29
CA ASN A 99 -9.72 9.24 -5.24
C ASN A 99 -10.10 7.91 -4.57
N ALA A 100 -10.75 7.95 -3.40
CA ALA A 100 -11.16 6.73 -2.70
C ALA A 100 -12.15 5.89 -3.52
N LEU A 101 -13.14 6.54 -4.13
CA LEU A 101 -14.15 5.91 -4.95
C LEU A 101 -13.56 5.31 -6.22
N PHE A 102 -12.71 6.06 -6.94
CA PHE A 102 -12.01 5.57 -8.12
C PHE A 102 -11.09 4.39 -7.76
N GLY A 103 -10.36 4.47 -6.64
CA GLY A 103 -9.48 3.40 -6.17
C GLY A 103 -10.23 2.09 -5.85
N ILE A 104 -11.44 2.18 -5.30
CA ILE A 104 -12.27 1.00 -5.01
C ILE A 104 -12.92 0.47 -6.29
N ALA A 105 -13.41 1.37 -7.16
CA ALA A 105 -13.91 0.99 -8.47
C ALA A 105 -12.84 0.24 -9.28
N ALA A 106 -11.60 0.72 -9.30
CA ALA A 106 -10.47 0.04 -9.93
C ALA A 106 -10.19 -1.34 -9.32
N LYS A 107 -10.25 -1.48 -7.99
CA LYS A 107 -10.07 -2.77 -7.31
C LYS A 107 -11.16 -3.78 -7.66
N GLN A 108 -12.38 -3.30 -7.86
CA GLN A 108 -13.55 -4.10 -8.24
C GLN A 108 -13.68 -4.25 -9.76
N ASP A 109 -12.72 -3.74 -10.54
CA ASP A 109 -12.75 -3.72 -11.99
C ASP A 109 -14.04 -3.07 -12.56
N ASN A 110 -14.57 -2.06 -11.86
CA ASN A 110 -15.82 -1.37 -12.21
C ASN A 110 -15.52 -0.13 -13.07
N TRP A 111 -15.37 -0.36 -14.38
CA TRP A 111 -15.01 0.65 -15.37
C TRP A 111 -16.07 1.73 -15.58
N ARG A 112 -17.36 1.39 -15.45
CA ARG A 112 -18.46 2.37 -15.54
C ARG A 112 -18.34 3.45 -14.48
N VAL A 113 -18.07 3.05 -13.23
CA VAL A 113 -17.90 4.00 -12.12
C VAL A 113 -16.65 4.83 -12.34
N MET A 114 -15.52 4.22 -12.73
CA MET A 114 -14.29 4.97 -13.04
C MET A 114 -14.51 6.01 -14.15
N HIS A 115 -15.17 5.62 -15.25
CA HIS A 115 -15.49 6.49 -16.37
C HIS A 115 -16.39 7.66 -15.97
N SER A 116 -17.45 7.40 -15.21
CA SER A 116 -18.37 8.45 -14.71
C SER A 116 -17.71 9.50 -13.82
N LEU A 117 -16.57 9.17 -13.20
CA LEU A 117 -15.83 10.12 -12.35
C LEU A 117 -14.93 11.05 -13.14
N VAL A 118 -14.62 10.70 -14.40
CA VAL A 118 -13.64 11.42 -15.22
C VAL A 118 -14.22 12.07 -16.46
N LYS A 119 -15.31 11.52 -17.02
CA LYS A 119 -15.89 11.96 -18.30
C LYS A 119 -16.22 13.45 -18.33
N ASP A 120 -16.81 13.95 -17.25
CA ASP A 120 -17.29 15.35 -17.17
C ASP A 120 -16.21 16.32 -16.67
N LYS A 121 -14.98 15.85 -16.43
CA LYS A 121 -13.86 16.68 -15.99
C LYS A 121 -13.02 17.15 -17.17
N LEU A 122 -12.51 18.37 -17.08
CA LEU A 122 -11.52 18.89 -18.02
C LEU A 122 -10.25 18.03 -18.00
N PRO A 123 -9.55 17.85 -19.15
CA PRO A 123 -8.33 17.04 -19.24
C PRO A 123 -7.27 17.33 -18.16
N ARG A 124 -7.10 18.60 -17.77
CA ARG A 124 -6.10 19.03 -16.78
C ARG A 124 -6.43 18.60 -15.34
N ASP A 125 -7.71 18.46 -15.02
CA ASP A 125 -8.21 18.16 -13.66
C ASP A 125 -8.73 16.73 -13.51
N ARG A 126 -8.74 15.98 -14.61
CA ARG A 126 -9.33 14.65 -14.69
C ARG A 126 -8.57 13.62 -13.86
N TRP A 127 -7.25 13.67 -13.92
CA TRP A 127 -6.37 12.64 -13.37
C TRP A 127 -5.58 13.16 -12.18
N THR A 128 -5.75 12.48 -11.04
CA THR A 128 -4.78 12.58 -9.95
C THR A 128 -3.73 11.47 -10.09
N PRO A 129 -2.50 11.65 -9.56
CA PRO A 129 -1.53 10.56 -9.51
C PRO A 129 -2.06 9.28 -8.83
N TYR A 130 -3.00 9.42 -7.89
CA TYR A 130 -3.67 8.29 -7.26
C TYR A 130 -4.57 7.54 -8.23
N MET A 131 -5.40 8.26 -8.99
CA MET A 131 -6.32 7.69 -9.97
C MET A 131 -5.54 7.00 -11.10
N CYS A 132 -4.46 7.60 -11.59
CA CYS A 132 -3.57 6.97 -12.57
C CYS A 132 -3.03 5.63 -12.05
N LEU A 133 -2.46 5.62 -10.85
CA LEU A 133 -1.95 4.39 -10.23
C LEU A 133 -3.05 3.36 -9.97
N ALA A 134 -4.24 3.80 -9.58
CA ALA A 134 -5.39 2.92 -9.37
C ALA A 134 -5.85 2.27 -10.69
N LEU A 135 -5.95 3.05 -11.77
CA LEU A 135 -6.29 2.55 -13.10
C LEU A 135 -5.28 1.51 -13.59
N LEU A 136 -3.99 1.82 -13.50
CA LEU A 136 -2.91 0.87 -13.83
C LEU A 136 -2.93 -0.39 -12.96
N ARG A 137 -3.55 -0.32 -11.78
CA ARG A 137 -3.73 -1.45 -10.87
C ARG A 137 -5.03 -2.22 -11.06
N ALA A 138 -5.97 -1.74 -11.86
CA ALA A 138 -7.19 -2.50 -12.16
C ALA A 138 -6.81 -3.79 -12.90
N LYS A 139 -7.63 -4.85 -12.75
CA LYS A 139 -7.24 -6.20 -13.18
C LYS A 139 -7.14 -6.27 -14.70
N SER A 140 -8.11 -5.70 -15.41
CA SER A 140 -8.20 -5.75 -16.87
C SER A 140 -7.27 -4.77 -17.61
N THR A 141 -6.60 -3.86 -16.91
CA THR A 141 -5.67 -2.90 -17.55
C THR A 141 -4.48 -3.58 -18.24
N VAL A 142 -4.04 -4.74 -17.75
CA VAL A 142 -2.93 -5.48 -18.38
C VAL A 142 -3.31 -5.97 -19.77
N ALA A 143 -4.55 -6.46 -19.95
CA ALA A 143 -5.05 -6.86 -21.26
C ALA A 143 -5.10 -5.64 -22.21
N LEU A 144 -5.60 -4.50 -21.74
CA LEU A 144 -5.66 -3.26 -22.53
C LEU A 144 -4.27 -2.72 -22.93
N ALA A 145 -3.26 -2.92 -22.09
CA ALA A 145 -1.88 -2.54 -22.37
C ALA A 145 -1.19 -3.43 -23.42
N GLN A 146 -1.76 -4.61 -23.70
CA GLN A 146 -1.25 -5.56 -24.69
C GLN A 146 -1.96 -5.42 -26.05
N VAL A 147 -3.12 -4.75 -26.11
CA VAL A 147 -3.85 -4.51 -27.35
C VAL A 147 -3.15 -3.39 -28.14
N PRO A 148 -2.66 -3.64 -29.37
CA PRO A 148 -2.19 -2.59 -30.26
C PRO A 148 -3.34 -1.60 -30.48
N ARG A 149 -3.05 -0.28 -30.44
CA ARG A 149 -4.03 0.81 -30.58
C ARG A 149 -5.19 0.39 -31.48
N ILE A 150 -6.38 0.20 -30.92
CA ILE A 150 -7.58 -0.04 -31.72
C ILE A 150 -7.85 1.27 -32.45
N SER A 151 -7.50 1.30 -33.73
CA SER A 151 -8.00 2.28 -34.69
C SER A 151 -9.50 2.39 -34.48
N SER A 152 -10.03 3.59 -34.43
CA SER A 152 -11.45 3.92 -34.19
C SER A 152 -12.43 3.41 -35.26
N SER A 153 -12.09 2.34 -35.98
CA SER A 153 -12.73 1.85 -37.19
C SER A 153 -12.87 0.32 -37.21
N VAL A 154 -13.18 -0.33 -36.09
CA VAL A 154 -13.64 -1.73 -36.12
C VAL A 154 -15.16 -1.71 -36.24
N SER A 155 -15.66 -2.18 -37.38
CA SER A 155 -17.07 -2.31 -37.70
C SER A 155 -17.78 -3.16 -36.64
N TYR A 156 -18.83 -2.56 -36.08
CA TYR A 156 -19.59 -3.05 -34.94
C TYR A 156 -20.67 -4.06 -35.37
N ASP A 157 -20.72 -5.21 -34.70
CA ASP A 157 -21.85 -6.13 -34.71
C ASP A 157 -22.62 -5.99 -33.38
N PRO A 158 -23.97 -5.96 -33.31
CA PRO A 158 -24.71 -5.52 -32.12
C PRO A 158 -25.18 -6.67 -31.22
N VAL A 159 -24.52 -6.86 -30.08
CA VAL A 159 -25.00 -7.66 -28.93
C VAL A 159 -24.90 -6.77 -27.67
N ALA A 160 -26.01 -6.08 -27.40
CA ALA A 160 -26.08 -4.75 -26.77
C ALA A 160 -25.78 -4.64 -25.26
N GLY A 161 -25.30 -5.69 -24.58
CA GLY A 161 -25.00 -5.68 -23.14
C GLY A 161 -23.51 -5.59 -22.82
N HIS A 162 -22.73 -6.52 -23.36
CA HIS A 162 -21.28 -6.61 -23.13
C HIS A 162 -20.48 -5.57 -23.91
N GLN A 163 -21.02 -5.08 -25.02
CA GLN A 163 -20.35 -4.11 -25.89
C GLN A 163 -20.23 -2.73 -25.28
N LYS A 164 -21.25 -2.30 -24.52
CA LYS A 164 -21.21 -1.01 -23.81
C LYS A 164 -20.13 -0.99 -22.74
N ASP A 165 -19.82 -2.13 -22.13
CA ASP A 165 -18.76 -2.22 -21.12
C ASP A 165 -17.36 -2.20 -21.71
N GLU A 166 -17.14 -2.91 -22.82
CA GLU A 166 -15.87 -2.87 -23.54
C GLU A 166 -15.61 -1.49 -24.18
N GLN A 167 -16.66 -0.84 -24.70
CA GLN A 167 -16.55 0.52 -25.20
C GLN A 167 -16.14 1.52 -24.10
N VAL A 168 -16.78 1.48 -22.94
CA VAL A 168 -16.45 2.34 -21.79
C VAL A 168 -15.01 2.08 -21.30
N LYS A 169 -14.55 0.82 -21.32
CA LYS A 169 -13.17 0.47 -20.99
C LYS A 169 -12.18 1.11 -21.96
N LEU A 170 -12.42 0.95 -23.26
CA LEU A 170 -11.56 1.48 -24.32
C LEU A 170 -11.54 3.01 -24.32
N GLU A 171 -12.71 3.66 -24.15
CA GLU A 171 -12.82 5.11 -24.03
C GLU A 171 -12.01 5.64 -22.84
N LEU A 172 -12.18 5.04 -21.65
CA LEU A 172 -11.43 5.43 -20.46
C LEU A 172 -9.92 5.24 -20.64
N TRP A 173 -9.51 4.13 -21.25
CA TRP A 173 -8.12 3.83 -21.53
C TRP A 173 -7.50 4.80 -22.53
N ASN A 174 -8.22 5.14 -23.60
CA ASN A 174 -7.76 6.11 -24.59
C ASN A 174 -7.64 7.52 -24.00
N MET A 175 -8.60 7.95 -23.18
CA MET A 175 -8.50 9.22 -22.43
C MET A 175 -7.28 9.23 -21.51
N PHE A 176 -7.02 8.12 -20.81
CA PHE A 176 -5.83 8.00 -19.97
C PHE A 176 -4.55 8.08 -20.80
N LEU A 177 -4.44 7.34 -21.90
CA LEU A 177 -3.22 7.32 -22.72
C LEU A 177 -2.90 8.66 -23.37
N SER A 178 -3.92 9.36 -23.90
CA SER A 178 -3.72 10.68 -24.52
C SER A 178 -3.18 11.69 -23.51
N GLU A 179 -3.80 11.74 -22.33
CA GLU A 179 -3.50 12.71 -21.26
C GLU A 179 -2.25 12.35 -20.46
N PHE A 180 -2.04 11.07 -20.14
CA PHE A 180 -0.80 10.58 -19.55
C PHE A 180 0.39 10.82 -20.49
N GLY A 181 0.18 10.64 -21.80
CA GLY A 181 1.16 10.97 -22.84
C GLY A 181 1.55 12.45 -22.85
N HIS A 182 0.64 13.36 -22.49
CA HIS A 182 0.99 14.78 -22.33
C HIS A 182 1.92 15.02 -21.13
N TYR A 183 1.76 14.32 -20.01
CA TYR A 183 2.71 14.43 -18.88
C TYR A 183 4.10 13.90 -19.24
N LEU A 184 4.19 12.85 -20.05
CA LEU A 184 5.45 12.33 -20.57
C LEU A 184 6.12 13.32 -21.54
N ARG A 185 5.36 13.82 -22.53
CA ARG A 185 5.88 14.78 -23.52
C ARG A 185 6.25 16.12 -22.88
N ALA A 186 5.48 16.62 -21.92
CA ALA A 186 5.81 17.86 -21.22
C ALA A 186 7.10 17.74 -20.38
N ALA A 187 7.42 16.53 -19.91
CA ALA A 187 8.70 16.26 -19.27
C ALA A 187 9.86 16.17 -20.29
N GLN A 188 9.60 15.79 -21.53
CA GLN A 188 10.59 15.69 -22.62
C GLN A 188 10.84 17.02 -23.36
N VAL A 189 9.82 17.83 -23.64
CA VAL A 189 9.97 19.10 -24.40
C VAL A 189 10.74 20.17 -23.62
N SER A 190 10.79 20.08 -22.30
CA SER A 190 11.63 20.95 -21.49
C SER A 190 13.13 20.59 -21.62
N GLU A 191 13.51 19.51 -22.31
CA GLU A 191 14.90 19.06 -22.58
C GLU A 191 15.56 19.80 -23.76
N THR A 192 14.81 20.50 -24.62
CA THR A 192 15.36 21.18 -25.81
C THR A 192 15.90 22.58 -25.53
N ASP A 193 15.88 23.04 -24.28
CA ASP A 193 16.45 24.32 -23.86
C ASP A 193 17.86 24.09 -23.26
N PRO A 194 18.95 24.43 -23.97
CA PRO A 194 20.32 24.08 -23.58
C PRO A 194 20.79 24.71 -22.25
N ASN A 195 20.03 25.66 -21.71
CA ASN A 195 20.27 26.29 -20.40
C ASN A 195 19.50 25.63 -19.24
N GLN A 196 18.59 24.69 -19.50
CA GLN A 196 17.84 23.98 -18.45
C GLN A 196 18.48 22.63 -18.15
N LYS A 197 18.98 22.48 -16.92
CA LYS A 197 19.48 21.21 -16.35
C LYS A 197 18.45 20.09 -16.59
N THR A 198 18.93 18.95 -17.07
CA THR A 198 18.24 17.65 -17.23
C THR A 198 16.86 17.59 -16.57
N VAL A 199 15.80 17.56 -17.37
CA VAL A 199 14.43 17.63 -16.87
C VAL A 199 14.06 16.33 -16.20
N LEU A 200 13.85 16.41 -14.89
CA LEU A 200 13.57 15.25 -14.08
C LEU A 200 12.12 14.79 -14.27
N LEU A 201 11.89 13.60 -14.83
CA LEU A 201 10.59 12.92 -14.75
C LEU A 201 10.10 12.92 -13.30
N SER A 202 8.85 13.36 -13.09
CA SER A 202 8.29 13.41 -11.75
C SER A 202 8.24 12.00 -11.14
N PRO A 203 8.59 11.81 -9.85
CA PRO A 203 8.62 10.50 -9.20
C PRO A 203 7.32 9.70 -9.33
N TRP A 204 6.16 10.35 -9.43
CA TRP A 204 4.89 9.65 -9.64
C TRP A 204 4.75 9.03 -11.03
N ILE A 205 5.30 9.69 -12.06
CA ILE A 205 5.28 9.22 -13.45
C ILE A 205 6.15 7.98 -13.56
N ILE A 206 7.38 8.04 -13.03
CA ILE A 206 8.30 6.90 -12.96
C ILE A 206 7.61 5.72 -12.24
N ALA A 207 7.01 5.99 -11.08
CA ALA A 207 6.37 4.94 -10.31
C ALA A 207 5.09 4.38 -10.97
N ALA A 208 4.44 5.14 -11.85
CA ALA A 208 3.30 4.68 -12.64
C ALA A 208 3.76 3.81 -13.82
N LEU A 209 4.78 4.26 -14.56
CA LEU A 209 5.39 3.47 -15.64
C LEU A 209 5.97 2.15 -15.13
N MET A 210 6.68 2.16 -13.99
CA MET A 210 7.18 0.94 -13.36
C MET A 210 6.04 0.01 -12.94
N GLU A 211 4.92 0.53 -12.43
CA GLU A 211 3.75 -0.30 -12.11
C GLU A 211 3.21 -0.97 -13.39
N LEU A 212 3.05 -0.21 -14.49
CA LEU A 212 2.58 -0.73 -15.77
C LEU A 212 3.51 -1.82 -16.33
N TYR A 213 4.82 -1.56 -16.42
CA TYR A 213 5.78 -2.53 -16.94
C TYR A 213 5.92 -3.76 -16.05
N SER A 214 5.91 -3.57 -14.73
CA SER A 214 5.95 -4.70 -13.79
C SER A 214 4.77 -5.66 -13.96
N ARG A 215 3.58 -5.12 -14.21
CA ARG A 215 2.37 -5.93 -14.41
C ARG A 215 2.30 -6.56 -15.79
N SER A 216 2.97 -5.95 -16.76
CA SER A 216 3.05 -6.46 -18.13
C SER A 216 4.16 -7.51 -18.30
N GLY A 217 4.86 -7.90 -17.23
CA GLY A 217 5.96 -8.86 -17.31
C GLY A 217 7.16 -8.33 -18.11
N LYS A 218 7.43 -7.02 -18.02
CA LYS A 218 8.47 -6.30 -18.79
C LYS A 218 9.65 -5.93 -17.87
N PRO A 219 10.53 -6.89 -17.49
CA PRO A 219 11.60 -6.64 -16.53
C PRO A 219 12.62 -5.63 -17.04
N GLU A 220 13.08 -5.73 -18.28
CA GLU A 220 14.08 -4.81 -18.86
C GLU A 220 13.63 -3.35 -18.80
N GLN A 221 12.40 -3.06 -19.21
CA GLN A 221 11.85 -1.71 -19.15
C GLN A 221 11.66 -1.24 -17.70
N THR A 222 11.33 -2.14 -16.77
CA THR A 222 11.24 -1.82 -15.35
C THR A 222 12.61 -1.51 -14.74
N TRP A 223 13.65 -2.24 -15.14
CA TRP A 223 15.05 -2.01 -14.74
C TRP A 223 15.61 -0.72 -15.33
N ASN A 224 15.35 -0.43 -16.60
CA ASN A 224 15.80 0.81 -17.23
C ASN A 224 15.21 2.04 -16.53
N LEU A 225 13.94 1.97 -16.12
CA LEU A 225 13.32 3.04 -15.31
C LEU A 225 13.94 3.14 -13.92
N LEU A 226 14.28 2.02 -13.28
CA LEU A 226 14.97 2.04 -12.00
C LEU A 226 16.34 2.71 -12.15
N HIS A 227 17.14 2.29 -13.14
CA HIS A 227 18.46 2.88 -13.41
C HIS A 227 18.36 4.38 -13.72
N MET A 228 17.41 4.78 -14.58
CA MET A 228 17.16 6.21 -14.84
C MET A 228 16.86 6.96 -13.54
N TYR A 229 15.96 6.42 -12.71
CA TYR A 229 15.62 7.02 -11.42
C TYR A 229 16.82 7.08 -10.46
N THR A 230 17.66 6.04 -10.38
CA THR A 230 18.84 6.04 -9.51
C THR A 230 19.87 7.07 -9.99
N THR A 231 20.15 7.14 -11.29
CA THR A 231 21.07 8.14 -11.86
C THR A 231 20.60 9.55 -11.53
N MET A 232 19.31 9.84 -11.72
CA MET A 232 18.69 11.12 -11.36
C MET A 232 18.79 11.40 -9.85
N LEU A 233 18.56 10.38 -9.03
CA LEU A 233 18.61 10.47 -7.58
C LEU A 233 19.99 10.96 -7.10
N PHE A 234 21.06 10.30 -7.57
CA PHE A 234 22.44 10.58 -7.18
C PHE A 234 23.01 11.86 -7.81
N ARG A 235 22.60 12.21 -9.05
CA ARG A 235 23.10 13.39 -9.75
C ARG A 235 22.48 14.69 -9.27
N ASP A 236 21.18 14.71 -8.99
CA ASP A 236 20.44 15.98 -8.86
C ASP A 236 19.70 16.13 -7.53
N THR A 237 19.28 15.04 -6.89
CA THR A 237 18.38 15.14 -5.72
C THR A 237 19.06 14.89 -4.37
N LEU A 238 20.06 14.01 -4.31
CA LEU A 238 20.72 13.68 -3.05
C LEU A 238 21.58 14.84 -2.56
N PRO A 239 21.49 15.23 -1.27
CA PRO A 239 22.39 16.19 -0.67
C PRO A 239 23.86 15.77 -0.84
N ASN A 240 24.77 16.73 -1.04
CA ASN A 240 26.19 16.48 -1.29
C ASN A 240 26.87 15.57 -0.25
N GLN A 241 26.42 15.62 1.01
CA GLN A 241 26.88 14.74 2.09
C GLN A 241 26.66 13.24 1.81
N TYR A 242 25.58 12.87 1.13
CA TYR A 242 25.31 11.48 0.76
C TYR A 242 26.06 11.07 -0.50
N ARG A 243 26.36 12.00 -1.41
CA ARG A 243 27.17 11.73 -2.62
C ARG A 243 28.63 11.40 -2.30
N LYS A 244 29.14 11.97 -1.20
CA LYS A 244 30.52 11.75 -0.72
C LYS A 244 30.63 10.62 0.31
N SER A 245 29.52 10.04 0.75
CA SER A 245 29.54 8.95 1.73
C SER A 245 29.87 7.62 1.06
N SER A 246 30.71 6.81 1.71
CA SER A 246 30.93 5.41 1.33
C SER A 246 29.79 4.48 1.74
N ARG A 247 28.83 4.96 2.54
CA ARG A 247 27.69 4.15 2.99
C ARG A 247 26.60 4.10 1.91
N PRO A 248 25.98 2.94 1.70
CA PRO A 248 24.87 2.84 0.77
C PRO A 248 23.69 3.69 1.23
N PHE A 249 23.10 4.45 0.31
CA PHE A 249 21.86 5.17 0.50
C PHE A 249 20.67 4.20 0.49
N VAL A 250 19.88 4.22 1.57
CA VAL A 250 18.71 3.32 1.71
C VAL A 250 17.43 4.08 1.36
N LEU A 251 16.75 3.67 0.29
CA LEU A 251 15.39 4.10 0.01
C LEU A 251 14.43 3.35 0.91
N ARG A 252 13.88 4.08 1.88
CA ARG A 252 13.05 3.50 2.94
C ARG A 252 11.58 3.45 2.56
N ASN A 253 10.85 2.65 3.31
CA ASN A 253 9.41 2.68 3.31
C ASN A 253 8.93 4.01 3.89
N SER A 254 8.00 4.66 3.19
CA SER A 254 7.42 5.92 3.63
C SER A 254 5.97 5.99 3.19
N ALA A 255 5.18 6.81 3.89
CA ALA A 255 3.81 7.07 3.49
C ALA A 255 3.88 7.69 2.10
N SER A 256 3.31 7.01 1.11
CA SER A 256 3.13 7.53 -0.24
C SER A 256 2.06 8.62 -0.22
N ARG A 257 2.23 9.66 0.61
CA ARG A 257 1.55 10.93 0.40
C ARG A 257 1.98 11.30 -1.01
N LEU A 258 0.96 11.36 -1.87
CA LEU A 258 1.00 11.40 -3.32
C LEU A 258 2.36 11.89 -3.80
N LEU A 259 3.02 11.11 -4.65
CA LEU A 259 4.28 11.45 -5.32
C LEU A 259 4.17 12.73 -6.21
N SER A 260 3.21 13.61 -5.91
CA SER A 260 2.85 14.85 -6.57
C SER A 260 3.91 15.95 -6.41
N HIS A 261 4.85 15.84 -5.46
CA HIS A 261 5.95 16.78 -5.32
C HIS A 261 7.23 16.23 -5.95
N ARG A 262 7.93 17.06 -6.75
CA ARG A 262 9.10 16.67 -7.56
C ARG A 262 10.30 16.14 -6.75
N HIS A 263 10.37 16.47 -5.47
CA HIS A 263 11.48 16.08 -4.56
C HIS A 263 11.14 14.90 -3.64
N ILE A 264 9.96 14.27 -3.78
CA ILE A 264 9.60 13.13 -2.96
C ILE A 264 10.20 11.86 -3.56
N TYR A 265 10.99 11.15 -2.76
CA TYR A 265 11.53 9.86 -3.15
C TYR A 265 10.44 8.79 -3.30
N ILE A 266 10.58 7.96 -4.33
CA ILE A 266 9.79 6.74 -4.45
C ILE A 266 10.21 5.78 -3.31
N PRO A 267 9.27 5.28 -2.49
CA PRO A 267 9.61 4.37 -1.40
C PRO A 267 10.30 3.11 -1.94
N GLY A 268 11.36 2.65 -1.27
CA GLY A 268 12.13 1.46 -1.66
C GLY A 268 11.27 0.22 -1.91
N PRO A 269 10.29 -0.11 -1.04
CA PRO A 269 9.45 -1.26 -1.30
C PRO A 269 8.60 -1.13 -2.56
N LYS A 270 8.25 0.08 -3.01
CA LYS A 270 7.47 0.26 -4.25
C LYS A 270 8.31 -0.09 -5.47
N LEU A 271 9.57 0.36 -5.50
CA LEU A 271 10.54 0.04 -6.54
C LEU A 271 10.86 -1.46 -6.56
N LEU A 272 11.18 -2.02 -5.38
CA LEU A 272 11.51 -3.44 -5.24
C LEU A 272 10.35 -4.34 -5.68
N ASN A 273 9.13 -4.05 -5.23
CA ASN A 273 7.95 -4.82 -5.63
C ASN A 273 7.68 -4.79 -7.14
N ALA A 274 8.00 -3.69 -7.82
CA ALA A 274 7.84 -3.59 -9.27
C ALA A 274 8.82 -4.52 -10.00
N ILE A 275 10.11 -4.51 -9.62
CA ILE A 275 11.13 -5.38 -10.21
C ILE A 275 10.80 -6.86 -10.00
N LEU A 276 10.51 -7.26 -8.75
CA LEU A 276 10.17 -8.65 -8.43
C LEU A 276 8.94 -9.12 -9.20
N ARG A 277 7.90 -8.28 -9.28
CA ARG A 277 6.68 -8.62 -10.02
C ARG A 277 6.95 -8.75 -11.52
N ALA A 278 7.81 -7.90 -12.09
CA ALA A 278 8.16 -7.97 -13.51
C ALA A 278 8.78 -9.33 -13.87
N TYR A 279 9.76 -9.79 -13.08
CA TYR A 279 10.41 -11.08 -13.29
C TYR A 279 9.49 -12.27 -13.06
N LEU A 280 8.65 -12.21 -12.02
CA LEU A 280 7.63 -13.24 -11.78
C LEU A 280 6.60 -13.29 -12.91
N GLY A 281 6.21 -12.13 -13.46
CA GLY A 281 5.28 -12.03 -14.59
C GLY A 281 5.81 -12.66 -15.88
N CYS A 282 7.13 -12.65 -16.11
CA CYS A 282 7.76 -13.33 -17.24
C CYS A 282 8.35 -14.70 -16.88
N GLN A 283 7.92 -15.32 -15.77
CA GLN A 283 8.34 -16.65 -15.33
C GLN A 283 9.86 -16.83 -15.15
N LYS A 284 10.56 -15.76 -14.70
CA LYS A 284 11.99 -15.81 -14.35
C LYS A 284 12.19 -15.69 -12.83
N PRO A 285 11.79 -16.70 -12.03
CA PRO A 285 11.84 -16.61 -10.57
C PRO A 285 13.26 -16.48 -10.02
N ALA A 286 14.24 -17.13 -10.65
CA ALA A 286 15.63 -17.09 -10.23
C ALA A 286 16.18 -15.65 -10.26
N MET A 287 15.93 -14.92 -11.35
CA MET A 287 16.28 -13.49 -11.48
C MET A 287 15.55 -12.62 -10.45
N ALA A 288 14.31 -12.98 -10.07
CA ALA A 288 13.60 -12.24 -9.02
C ALA A 288 14.28 -12.42 -7.65
N LEU A 289 14.79 -13.62 -7.34
CA LEU A 289 15.54 -13.85 -6.11
C LEU A 289 16.83 -13.03 -6.09
N GLU A 290 17.59 -13.08 -7.17
CA GLU A 290 18.84 -12.34 -7.28
C GLU A 290 18.64 -10.82 -7.18
N ALA A 291 17.68 -10.28 -7.93
CA ALA A 291 17.27 -8.88 -7.83
C ALA A 291 16.88 -8.51 -6.39
N PHE A 292 16.19 -9.39 -5.68
CA PHE A 292 15.88 -9.17 -4.27
C PHE A 292 17.14 -9.10 -3.41
N SER A 293 18.04 -10.07 -3.58
CA SER A 293 19.28 -10.19 -2.81
C SER A 293 20.13 -8.94 -2.95
N GLU A 294 20.34 -8.51 -4.19
CA GLU A 294 21.15 -7.36 -4.55
C GLU A 294 20.53 -6.06 -4.07
N LEU A 295 19.29 -5.77 -4.50
CA LEU A 295 18.64 -4.49 -4.24
C LEU A 295 18.34 -4.29 -2.75
N SER A 296 18.09 -5.35 -1.98
CA SER A 296 17.82 -5.24 -0.54
C SER A 296 19.04 -5.53 0.34
N SER A 297 20.18 -5.87 -0.27
CA SER A 297 21.38 -6.36 0.42
C SER A 297 21.07 -7.47 1.44
N THR A 298 20.08 -8.32 1.14
CA THR A 298 19.67 -9.43 2.01
C THR A 298 20.19 -10.73 1.40
N PRO A 299 21.11 -11.45 2.06
CA PRO A 299 21.66 -12.67 1.49
C PRO A 299 20.60 -13.75 1.36
N LEU A 300 20.57 -14.39 0.19
CA LEU A 300 19.78 -15.59 -0.03
C LEU A 300 20.46 -16.83 0.57
N PRO A 301 19.69 -17.88 0.94
CA PRO A 301 20.25 -19.20 1.16
C PRO A 301 21.09 -19.66 -0.04
N ALA A 302 22.25 -20.29 0.21
CA ALA A 302 23.19 -20.68 -0.85
C ALA A 302 22.55 -21.54 -1.96
N ALA A 303 21.59 -22.41 -1.61
CA ALA A 303 20.84 -23.24 -2.56
C ALA A 303 19.89 -22.46 -3.51
N LEU A 304 19.74 -21.15 -3.30
CA LEU A 304 18.95 -20.22 -4.11
C LEU A 304 19.81 -19.18 -4.83
N ALA A 305 21.11 -19.10 -4.53
CA ALA A 305 22.02 -18.16 -5.17
C ALA A 305 22.34 -18.62 -6.60
N ILE A 306 22.36 -17.69 -7.54
CA ILE A 306 22.84 -17.93 -8.90
C ILE A 306 24.27 -17.38 -8.98
N PRO A 307 25.26 -18.17 -9.41
CA PRO A 307 26.59 -17.66 -9.66
C PRO A 307 26.58 -16.69 -10.84
N GLY A 308 26.99 -15.43 -10.63
CA GLY A 308 27.49 -14.58 -11.70
C GLY A 308 26.53 -13.60 -12.38
N ALA A 309 25.29 -13.38 -11.92
CA ALA A 309 24.50 -12.26 -12.44
C ALA A 309 24.77 -10.99 -11.64
N ALA A 310 25.92 -10.37 -11.93
CA ALA A 310 26.19 -9.01 -11.54
C ALA A 310 25.20 -8.08 -12.27
N SER A 311 24.38 -7.32 -11.55
CA SER A 311 23.58 -6.27 -12.17
C SER A 311 24.33 -4.94 -12.23
N PRO A 312 23.98 -4.07 -13.20
CA PRO A 312 24.67 -2.82 -13.47
C PRO A 312 24.31 -1.67 -12.51
N ILE A 313 23.56 -1.91 -11.43
CA ILE A 313 23.17 -0.83 -10.52
C ILE A 313 24.35 -0.42 -9.63
N ASP A 314 24.49 0.90 -9.44
CA ASP A 314 25.38 1.48 -8.43
C ASP A 314 25.09 0.84 -7.06
N THR A 315 26.04 0.03 -6.59
CA THR A 315 26.03 -0.70 -5.31
C THR A 315 25.77 0.21 -4.09
N ARG A 316 25.79 1.53 -4.29
CA ARG A 316 25.43 2.55 -3.31
C ARG A 316 23.92 2.66 -3.06
N LEU A 317 23.01 2.03 -3.80
CA LEU A 317 21.57 2.08 -3.51
C LEU A 317 21.04 0.79 -2.89
N VAL A 318 20.32 0.91 -1.77
CA VAL A 318 19.61 -0.21 -1.13
C VAL A 318 18.13 0.12 -0.99
N LEU A 319 17.26 -0.82 -1.35
CA LEU A 319 15.81 -0.71 -1.26
C LEU A 319 15.32 -1.48 -0.03
N GLU A 320 14.65 -0.78 0.90
CA GLU A 320 14.00 -1.44 2.02
C GLU A 320 12.88 -2.37 1.50
N PRO A 321 12.84 -3.65 1.93
CA PRO A 321 11.76 -4.56 1.59
C PRO A 321 10.51 -4.28 2.43
N ASN A 322 9.38 -4.83 2.00
CA ASN A 322 8.18 -4.91 2.84
C ASN A 322 7.59 -6.32 2.83
N ASN A 323 6.52 -6.55 3.59
CA ASN A 323 5.82 -7.82 3.62
C ASN A 323 5.29 -8.27 2.25
N GLN A 324 5.03 -7.34 1.32
CA GLN A 324 4.68 -7.71 -0.06
C GLN A 324 5.90 -8.22 -0.83
N SER A 325 7.07 -7.58 -0.68
CA SER A 325 8.32 -8.04 -1.31
C SER A 325 8.67 -9.44 -0.82
N ILE A 326 8.52 -9.70 0.48
CA ILE A 326 8.75 -11.01 1.10
C ILE A 326 7.81 -12.06 0.51
N LEU A 327 6.53 -11.75 0.35
CA LEU A 327 5.58 -12.67 -0.27
C LEU A 327 5.92 -12.97 -1.74
N LEU A 328 6.40 -11.98 -2.50
CA LEU A 328 6.86 -12.18 -3.87
C LEU A 328 8.10 -13.07 -3.93
N VAL A 329 9.05 -12.90 -3.01
CA VAL A 329 10.23 -13.77 -2.92
C VAL A 329 9.84 -15.20 -2.53
N MET A 330 8.94 -15.37 -1.56
CA MET A 330 8.41 -16.70 -1.23
C MET A 330 7.74 -17.38 -2.44
N ASP A 331 7.03 -16.62 -3.27
CA ASP A 331 6.48 -17.12 -4.52
C ASP A 331 7.56 -17.49 -5.52
N ALA A 332 8.61 -16.67 -5.68
CA ALA A 332 9.76 -17.01 -6.51
C ALA A 332 10.46 -18.30 -6.05
N ILE A 333 10.68 -18.50 -4.75
CA ILE A 333 11.23 -19.75 -4.21
C ILE A 333 10.34 -20.93 -4.58
N ARG A 334 9.03 -20.80 -4.42
CA ARG A 334 8.06 -21.84 -4.78
C ARG A 334 7.99 -22.12 -6.29
N TYR A 335 8.22 -21.12 -7.14
CA TYR A 335 8.25 -21.34 -8.58
C TYR A 335 9.57 -21.98 -9.03
N GLN A 336 10.69 -21.61 -8.42
CA GLN A 336 11.99 -22.18 -8.75
C GLN A 336 12.19 -23.58 -8.15
N LYS A 337 11.58 -23.86 -7.01
CA LYS A 337 11.66 -25.15 -6.31
C LYS A 337 10.26 -25.73 -6.19
N THR A 338 10.06 -26.96 -6.65
CA THR A 338 8.82 -27.70 -6.40
C THR A 338 8.47 -27.66 -4.92
N LEU A 339 7.21 -27.40 -4.58
CA LEU A 339 6.80 -27.28 -3.19
C LEU A 339 7.02 -28.61 -2.46
N ASN A 340 8.05 -28.66 -1.62
CA ASN A 340 8.48 -29.83 -0.87
C ASN A 340 9.08 -29.38 0.48
N HIS A 341 9.56 -30.34 1.27
CA HIS A 341 10.15 -30.08 2.59
C HIS A 341 11.38 -29.15 2.52
N GLU A 342 12.22 -29.32 1.50
CA GLU A 342 13.42 -28.48 1.28
C GLU A 342 13.03 -27.02 1.00
N ALA A 343 12.04 -26.80 0.14
CA ALA A 343 11.54 -25.46 -0.18
C ALA A 343 11.01 -24.75 1.08
N ILE A 344 10.31 -25.45 1.98
CA ILE A 344 9.87 -24.89 3.27
C ILE A 344 11.06 -24.50 4.14
N CYS A 345 12.11 -25.33 4.21
CA CYS A 345 13.34 -25.01 4.93
C CYS A 345 14.04 -23.77 4.36
N LEU A 346 14.10 -23.65 3.03
CA LEU A 346 14.67 -22.48 2.34
C LEU A 346 13.86 -21.21 2.63
N MET A 347 12.53 -21.28 2.60
CA MET A 347 11.65 -20.15 2.94
C MET A 347 11.82 -19.72 4.40
N LEU A 348 11.86 -20.66 5.35
CA LEU A 348 12.11 -20.32 6.76
C LEU A 348 13.50 -19.69 6.94
N SER A 349 14.51 -20.21 6.24
CA SER A 349 15.87 -19.66 6.28
C SER A 349 15.93 -18.25 5.72
N PHE A 350 15.25 -18.01 4.59
CA PHE A 350 15.05 -16.69 4.01
C PHE A 350 14.39 -15.72 5.00
N LEU A 351 13.28 -16.10 5.63
CA LEU A 351 12.60 -15.24 6.61
C LEU A 351 13.47 -14.89 7.82
N LYS A 352 14.34 -15.83 8.26
CA LYS A 352 15.34 -15.56 9.30
C LYS A 352 16.39 -14.55 8.84
N GLN A 353 16.86 -14.62 7.59
CA GLN A 353 17.80 -13.63 7.05
C GLN A 353 17.17 -12.25 6.94
N ILE A 354 15.90 -12.17 6.51
CA ILE A 354 15.16 -10.92 6.48
C ILE A 354 15.07 -10.27 7.86
N ASP A 355 14.69 -11.04 8.89
CA ASP A 355 14.61 -10.53 10.26
C ASP A 355 15.97 -10.09 10.82
N ARG A 356 17.06 -10.75 10.41
CA ARG A 356 18.43 -10.34 10.75
C ARG A 356 18.81 -9.02 10.07
N THR A 357 18.55 -8.88 8.76
CA THR A 357 18.97 -7.72 7.97
C THR A 357 18.09 -6.49 8.19
N TRP A 358 16.80 -6.67 8.47
CA TRP A 358 15.81 -5.57 8.49
C TRP A 358 14.97 -5.50 9.77
N GLY A 359 15.10 -6.47 10.68
CA GLY A 359 14.37 -6.49 11.95
C GLY A 359 14.95 -5.55 13.01
N THR A 360 14.61 -5.83 14.28
CA THR A 360 14.90 -4.95 15.44
C THR A 360 16.37 -4.66 15.69
N TRP A 361 17.28 -5.49 15.19
CA TRP A 361 18.72 -5.33 15.40
C TRP A 361 19.29 -4.14 14.64
N ARG A 362 18.85 -3.92 13.40
CA ARG A 362 19.28 -2.77 12.58
C ARG A 362 18.84 -1.42 13.17
N ALA A 363 17.71 -1.39 13.87
CA ALA A 363 17.24 -0.19 14.57
C ALA A 363 18.07 0.18 15.81
N ARG A 364 19.07 -0.63 16.21
CA ARG A 364 20.02 -0.30 17.27
C ARG A 364 21.19 0.55 16.74
N ASP A 365 21.70 0.19 15.57
CA ASP A 365 22.78 0.93 14.88
C ASP A 365 22.28 2.26 14.30
N GLU A 366 20.96 2.39 14.24
CA GLU A 366 20.22 3.42 13.58
C GLU A 366 18.99 3.75 14.48
N PRO A 367 19.11 4.66 15.47
CA PRO A 367 18.07 4.93 16.47
C PRO A 367 16.90 5.83 16.01
N LEU A 368 17.07 6.60 14.92
CA LEU A 368 15.98 7.37 14.29
C LEU A 368 15.00 6.49 13.48
N TYR A 369 15.21 5.18 13.47
CA TYR A 369 14.65 4.30 12.47
C TYR A 369 13.67 3.30 13.06
N HIS A 370 12.84 2.74 12.18
CA HIS A 370 11.78 1.81 12.56
C HIS A 370 12.13 0.43 12.02
N PRO A 371 12.14 -0.61 12.88
CA PRO A 371 12.39 -1.95 12.41
C PRO A 371 11.23 -2.44 11.53
N MET A 372 11.55 -3.21 10.50
CA MET A 372 10.53 -3.91 9.73
C MET A 372 10.12 -5.16 10.50
N PHE A 373 8.85 -5.22 10.90
CA PHE A 373 8.28 -6.44 11.47
C PHE A 373 7.63 -7.30 10.39
N LEU A 374 7.94 -8.60 10.43
CA LEU A 374 7.22 -9.60 9.66
C LEU A 374 5.76 -9.63 10.11
N SER A 375 4.85 -9.51 9.15
CA SER A 375 3.42 -9.64 9.37
C SER A 375 3.02 -11.11 9.52
N LEU A 376 1.76 -11.35 9.89
CA LEU A 376 1.21 -12.69 9.94
C LEU A 376 1.16 -13.37 8.55
N ARG A 377 1.09 -12.61 7.44
CA ARG A 377 0.85 -13.19 6.11
C ARG A 377 1.95 -14.12 5.60
N PRO A 378 3.25 -13.75 5.60
CA PRO A 378 4.31 -14.68 5.22
C PRO A 378 4.29 -15.97 6.04
N MET A 379 3.97 -15.85 7.34
CA MET A 379 4.02 -16.95 8.29
C MET A 379 2.81 -17.88 8.17
N GLN A 380 1.63 -17.31 7.94
CA GLN A 380 0.42 -18.04 7.54
C GLN A 380 0.69 -18.85 6.27
N ARG A 381 1.20 -18.19 5.22
CA ARG A 381 1.47 -18.83 3.93
C ARG A 381 2.46 -19.99 4.06
N LEU A 382 3.51 -19.82 4.87
CA LEU A 382 4.47 -20.87 5.14
C LEU A 382 3.84 -22.08 5.84
N LEU A 383 2.98 -21.86 6.84
CA LEU A 383 2.26 -22.93 7.55
C LEU A 383 1.21 -23.62 6.67
N ASP A 384 0.49 -22.85 5.86
CA ASP A 384 -0.47 -23.40 4.89
C ASP A 384 0.24 -24.31 3.88
N TRP A 385 1.45 -23.95 3.46
CA TRP A 385 2.28 -24.82 2.63
C TRP A 385 2.80 -26.05 3.39
N CYS A 386 3.18 -25.94 4.66
CA CYS A 386 3.48 -27.12 5.48
C CYS A 386 2.29 -28.09 5.56
N LEU A 387 1.07 -27.57 5.67
CA LEU A 387 -0.16 -28.39 5.66
C LEU A 387 -0.37 -29.11 4.33
N GLN A 388 0.00 -28.47 3.20
CA GLN A 388 -0.14 -29.04 1.85
C GLN A 388 0.85 -30.18 1.59
N VAL A 389 2.09 -30.09 2.07
CA VAL A 389 3.14 -31.09 1.82
C VAL A 389 3.45 -31.98 3.02
N GLU A 390 2.56 -31.98 4.03
CA GLU A 390 2.66 -32.77 5.25
C GLU A 390 3.97 -32.59 6.06
N ALA A 391 4.55 -31.39 6.02
CA ALA A 391 5.82 -31.07 6.67
C ALA A 391 5.69 -30.82 8.18
N TYR A 392 5.10 -31.76 8.92
CA TYR A 392 4.82 -31.61 10.36
C TYR A 392 6.06 -31.28 11.19
N LYS A 393 7.23 -31.85 10.84
CA LYS A 393 8.50 -31.62 11.55
C LYS A 393 8.95 -30.16 11.50
N LEU A 394 8.54 -29.42 10.48
CA LEU A 394 8.92 -28.01 10.26
C LEU A 394 8.00 -27.02 10.97
N VAL A 395 6.79 -27.44 11.34
CA VAL A 395 5.77 -26.58 11.99
C VAL A 395 6.29 -26.01 13.31
N ARG A 396 6.85 -26.86 14.18
CA ARG A 396 7.35 -26.42 15.49
C ARG A 396 8.49 -25.39 15.37
N PRO A 397 9.52 -25.59 14.52
CA PRO A 397 10.51 -24.55 14.21
C PRO A 397 9.90 -23.23 13.72
N ILE A 398 8.91 -23.29 12.83
CA ILE A 398 8.24 -22.11 12.28
C ILE A 398 7.48 -21.35 13.38
N LEU A 399 6.71 -22.05 14.21
CA LEU A 399 5.97 -21.44 15.31
C LEU A 399 6.88 -20.85 16.39
N ARG A 400 8.02 -21.49 16.69
CA ARG A 400 9.04 -20.92 17.58
C ARG A 400 9.64 -19.63 17.02
N PHE A 401 9.92 -19.60 15.71
CA PHE A 401 10.37 -18.39 15.05
C PHE A 401 9.31 -17.28 15.14
N GLN A 402 8.04 -17.59 14.89
CA GLN A 402 6.91 -16.65 15.06
C GLN A 402 6.81 -16.10 16.47
N GLN A 403 6.93 -16.97 17.47
CA GLN A 403 6.92 -16.57 18.88
C GLN A 403 8.04 -15.57 19.17
N GLY A 404 9.24 -15.81 18.62
CA GLY A 404 10.37 -14.90 18.72
C GLY A 404 10.09 -13.52 18.12
N LEU A 405 9.47 -13.47 16.93
CA LEU A 405 9.07 -12.22 16.28
C LEU A 405 8.09 -11.42 17.15
N PHE A 406 7.04 -12.07 17.66
CA PHE A 406 6.09 -11.41 18.55
C PHE A 406 6.73 -10.89 19.83
N ARG A 407 7.61 -11.67 20.47
CA ARG A 407 8.31 -11.22 21.68
C ARG A 407 9.14 -9.96 21.41
N ARG A 408 9.84 -9.91 20.29
CA ARG A 408 10.65 -8.74 19.90
C ARG A 408 9.78 -7.52 19.64
N GLU A 409 8.68 -7.67 18.89
CA GLU A 409 7.77 -6.56 18.60
C GLU A 409 7.07 -6.03 19.86
N LEU A 410 6.59 -6.92 20.73
CA LEU A 410 5.98 -6.52 22.01
C LEU A 410 6.98 -5.78 22.89
N ARG A 411 8.23 -6.27 23.01
CA ARG A 411 9.29 -5.57 23.74
C ARG A 411 9.56 -4.18 23.16
N TRP A 412 9.61 -4.04 21.84
CA TRP A 412 9.79 -2.76 21.17
C TRP A 412 8.67 -1.75 21.48
N ASN A 413 7.42 -2.21 21.50
CA ASN A 413 6.27 -1.35 21.81
C ASN A 413 6.20 -0.95 23.29
N ILE A 414 6.71 -1.80 24.19
CA ILE A 414 6.74 -1.54 25.63
C ILE A 414 7.92 -0.65 26.04
N SER A 415 9.05 -0.71 25.32
CA SER A 415 10.30 -0.03 25.70
C SER A 415 10.29 1.50 25.58
N GLY A 416 9.13 2.14 25.46
CA GLY A 416 9.01 3.60 25.41
C GLY A 416 9.57 4.25 24.14
N ASN A 417 9.99 3.45 23.14
CA ASN A 417 10.44 3.97 21.85
C ASN A 417 9.29 4.70 21.17
N ARG A 418 9.38 6.04 21.12
CA ARG A 418 8.35 6.94 20.54
C ARG A 418 8.30 6.87 19.01
N SER A 419 9.10 6.02 18.39
CA SER A 419 9.20 5.92 16.94
C SER A 419 8.03 5.08 16.42
N HIS A 420 7.16 5.73 15.64
CA HIS A 420 5.94 5.15 15.06
C HIS A 420 6.18 3.82 14.35
N LEU A 421 5.44 2.76 14.69
CA LEU A 421 5.41 1.55 13.88
C LEU A 421 4.94 1.88 12.44
N TRP A 422 5.71 1.45 11.45
CA TRP A 422 5.25 1.47 10.05
C TRP A 422 4.37 0.25 9.79
N LEU A 423 3.06 0.49 9.83
CA LEU A 423 2.05 -0.54 9.70
C LEU A 423 1.68 -0.75 8.24
N GLN A 424 1.89 -1.98 7.75
CA GLN A 424 1.80 -2.30 6.32
C GLN A 424 0.45 -2.89 5.89
N VAL A 425 -0.44 -3.28 6.82
CA VAL A 425 -1.65 -4.06 6.49
C VAL A 425 -2.93 -3.26 6.76
N SER A 426 -3.85 -3.14 5.83
CA SER A 426 -5.09 -2.36 6.06
C SER A 426 -6.07 -2.94 7.11
N ASN A 427 -5.88 -4.17 7.60
CA ASN A 427 -6.78 -4.80 8.59
C ASN A 427 -6.04 -5.89 9.41
N GLU A 428 -5.56 -5.56 10.62
CA GLU A 428 -4.85 -6.52 11.48
C GLU A 428 -5.80 -7.59 12.06
N PHE A 429 -7.05 -7.23 12.36
CA PHE A 429 -8.01 -8.16 12.96
C PHE A 429 -8.49 -9.25 11.98
N SER A 430 -8.66 -8.94 10.70
CA SER A 430 -8.95 -9.98 9.70
C SER A 430 -7.79 -10.95 9.54
N LEU A 431 -6.54 -10.46 9.62
CA LEU A 431 -5.37 -11.34 9.62
C LEU A 431 -5.33 -12.21 10.86
N LEU A 432 -5.71 -11.69 12.01
CA LEU A 432 -5.77 -12.44 13.26
C LEU A 432 -6.81 -13.56 13.19
N GLN A 433 -7.96 -13.34 12.55
CA GLN A 433 -8.96 -14.38 12.30
C GLN A 433 -8.40 -15.48 11.39
N GLN A 434 -7.75 -15.12 10.28
CA GLN A 434 -7.10 -16.08 9.39
C GLN A 434 -6.00 -16.86 10.11
N TRP A 435 -5.24 -16.19 10.98
CA TRP A 435 -4.20 -16.82 11.79
C TRP A 435 -4.76 -17.86 12.74
N LYS A 436 -5.86 -17.54 13.42
CA LYS A 436 -6.57 -18.49 14.29
C LYS A 436 -7.02 -19.72 13.50
N ALA A 437 -7.63 -19.52 12.33
CA ALA A 437 -8.05 -20.63 11.48
C ALA A 437 -6.87 -21.54 11.06
N THR A 438 -5.70 -20.98 10.73
CA THR A 438 -4.49 -21.78 10.44
C THR A 438 -4.00 -22.53 11.68
N LEU A 439 -3.99 -21.91 12.86
CA LEU A 439 -3.60 -22.58 14.11
C LEU A 439 -4.56 -23.70 14.51
N ASP A 440 -5.87 -23.48 14.38
CA ASP A 440 -6.91 -24.47 14.69
C ASP A 440 -6.77 -25.70 13.79
N LYS A 441 -6.40 -25.52 12.50
CA LYS A 441 -6.08 -26.62 11.58
C LYS A 441 -4.85 -27.43 12.02
N LEU A 442 -3.82 -26.77 12.55
CA LEU A 442 -2.64 -27.47 13.08
C LEU A 442 -2.99 -28.26 14.35
N CYS A 443 -3.87 -27.72 15.18
CA CYS A 443 -4.37 -28.39 16.38
C CYS A 443 -5.26 -29.59 16.03
N SER A 444 -6.18 -29.45 15.07
CA SER A 444 -7.08 -30.54 14.67
C SER A 444 -6.31 -31.72 14.06
N ARG A 445 -5.21 -31.46 13.35
CA ARG A 445 -4.27 -32.49 12.87
C ARG A 445 -3.35 -33.05 13.96
N ARG A 446 -3.46 -32.59 15.21
CA ARG A 446 -2.61 -32.97 16.35
C ARG A 446 -1.12 -32.67 16.14
N TRP A 447 -0.78 -31.71 15.27
CA TRP A 447 0.61 -31.32 15.02
C TRP A 447 1.14 -30.39 16.13
N VAL A 448 0.24 -29.73 16.85
CA VAL A 448 0.55 -28.76 17.91
C VAL A 448 -0.48 -28.92 19.04
N LYS A 449 -0.07 -28.67 20.28
CA LYS A 449 -0.98 -28.69 21.45
C LYS A 449 -1.84 -27.43 21.53
N HIS A 450 -3.06 -27.57 22.05
CA HIS A 450 -4.01 -26.46 22.19
C HIS A 450 -3.43 -25.28 23.00
N ASP A 451 -2.78 -25.57 24.14
CA ASP A 451 -2.16 -24.53 24.99
C ASP A 451 -1.11 -23.69 24.24
N GLN A 452 -0.37 -24.30 23.31
CA GLN A 452 0.63 -23.59 22.51
C GLN A 452 -0.03 -22.67 21.47
N VAL A 453 -1.15 -23.11 20.89
CA VAL A 453 -1.96 -22.33 19.95
C VAL A 453 -2.56 -21.12 20.67
N ASP A 454 -3.15 -21.31 21.85
CA ASP A 454 -3.77 -20.24 22.63
C ASP A 454 -2.74 -19.18 23.05
N ALA A 455 -1.56 -19.61 23.51
CA ALA A 455 -0.47 -18.70 23.85
C ALA A 455 0.00 -17.87 22.64
N LEU A 456 0.17 -18.51 21.47
CA LEU A 456 0.56 -17.81 20.24
C LEU A 456 -0.51 -16.84 19.74
N TYR A 457 -1.78 -17.23 19.82
CA TYR A 457 -2.91 -16.37 19.47
C TYR A 457 -2.99 -15.15 20.41
N ALA A 458 -2.83 -15.34 21.71
CA ALA A 458 -2.82 -14.25 22.68
C ALA A 458 -1.69 -13.24 22.41
N MET A 459 -0.50 -13.72 22.05
CA MET A 459 0.61 -12.85 21.63
C MET A 459 0.29 -12.08 20.35
N ALA A 460 -0.28 -12.76 19.35
CA ALA A 460 -0.69 -12.14 18.08
C ALA A 460 -1.76 -11.06 18.30
N LEU A 461 -2.74 -11.32 19.17
CA LEU A 461 -3.79 -10.38 19.54
C LEU A 461 -3.21 -9.12 20.18
N ARG A 462 -2.28 -9.26 21.14
CA ARG A 462 -1.61 -8.10 21.75
C ARG A 462 -0.84 -7.28 20.73
N VAL A 463 -0.11 -7.93 19.81
CA VAL A 463 0.58 -7.22 18.72
C VAL A 463 -0.41 -6.47 17.85
N ALA A 464 -1.51 -7.11 17.43
CA ALA A 464 -2.56 -6.47 16.63
C ALA A 464 -3.16 -5.24 17.33
N GLN A 465 -3.41 -5.32 18.64
CA GLN A 465 -3.87 -4.19 19.46
C GLN A 465 -2.88 -3.02 19.45
N TYR A 466 -1.60 -3.27 19.72
CA TYR A 466 -0.56 -2.22 19.67
C TYR A 466 -0.45 -1.57 18.29
N ARG A 467 -0.51 -2.38 17.23
CA ARG A 467 -0.52 -1.88 15.86
C ARG A 467 -1.72 -0.98 15.61
N GLU A 468 -2.93 -1.38 15.99
CA GLU A 468 -4.13 -0.54 15.81
C GLU A 468 -4.10 0.75 16.67
N GLU A 469 -3.60 0.70 17.90
CA GLU A 469 -3.36 1.90 18.74
C GLU A 469 -2.40 2.88 18.06
N ALA A 470 -1.31 2.38 17.46
CA ALA A 470 -0.37 3.18 16.70
C ALA A 470 -0.98 3.78 15.41
N ARG A 471 -2.04 3.19 14.85
CA ARG A 471 -2.83 3.81 13.76
C ARG A 471 -3.74 4.91 14.28
N GLY A 472 -4.43 4.65 15.38
CA GLY A 472 -5.36 5.61 15.99
C GLY A 472 -4.68 6.91 16.41
N THR A 473 -3.45 6.83 16.91
CA THR A 473 -2.62 8.00 17.28
C THR A 473 -2.10 8.82 16.09
N LYS A 474 -2.18 8.32 14.84
CA LYS A 474 -2.02 9.18 13.64
C LYS A 474 -3.25 10.03 13.34
N ALA A 475 -4.43 9.67 13.88
CA ALA A 475 -5.65 10.48 13.77
C ALA A 475 -5.86 11.40 14.99
N ILE A 476 -5.23 11.08 16.12
CA ILE A 476 -5.35 11.83 17.39
C ILE A 476 -3.94 12.18 17.86
N ARG A 477 -3.35 13.22 17.28
CA ARG A 477 -2.22 13.95 17.87
C ARG A 477 -2.56 15.43 17.96
N ILE A 478 -3.60 15.71 18.74
CA ILE A 478 -3.58 16.79 19.74
C ILE A 478 -4.24 16.19 20.99
N LEU A 479 -3.41 15.84 21.98
CA LEU A 479 -3.59 15.99 23.43
C LEU A 479 -2.80 14.92 24.19
N PRO A 480 -1.98 15.31 25.17
CA PRO A 480 -1.21 14.39 25.99
C PRO A 480 -2.16 13.74 27.02
N ARG A 481 -2.52 12.46 26.84
CA ARG A 481 -3.12 11.70 27.95
C ARG A 481 -1.99 11.13 28.82
N ARG A 482 -1.82 11.74 30.01
CA ARG A 482 -1.16 11.12 31.16
C ARG A 482 -1.78 9.72 31.36
N ARG A 483 -1.00 8.66 31.16
CA ARG A 483 -1.39 7.31 31.62
C ARG A 483 -1.13 7.25 33.11
N ILE A 484 -2.21 7.18 33.90
CA ILE A 484 -2.16 6.65 35.26
C ILE A 484 -1.98 5.13 35.09
N ILE A 485 -0.81 4.63 35.50
CA ILE A 485 -0.57 3.19 35.67
C ILE A 485 -1.07 2.85 37.07
N PRO A 486 -2.01 1.91 37.26
CA PRO A 486 -2.18 1.31 38.57
C PRO A 486 -0.93 0.48 38.84
N LYS A 487 -0.12 0.91 39.82
CA LYS A 487 0.88 0.05 40.45
C LYS A 487 0.14 -1.13 41.09
N ASN A 488 0.77 -2.30 41.05
CA ASN A 488 0.41 -3.59 41.68
C ASN A 488 -0.17 -4.63 40.71
N VAL A 489 0.72 -5.25 39.92
CA VAL A 489 0.91 -6.72 39.86
C VAL A 489 2.36 -6.94 39.41
N PHE A 490 3.28 -6.96 40.36
CA PHE A 490 4.45 -7.83 40.45
C PHE A 490 4.95 -7.75 41.88
#